data_AF-A0A7S2K999-F1
#
_entry.id   AF-A0A7S2K999-F1
#
_cell.length_a   1.000
_cell.length_b   1.000
_cell.length_c   1.000
_cell.angle_alpha   90.00
_cell.angle_beta   90.00
_cell.angle_gamma   90.00
#
_symmetry.space_group_name_H-M   'P 1'
#
loop_
_entity.id
_entity.type
_entity.pdbx_description
1 polymer ?
#
loop_
_entity_poly.entity_id
_entity_poly.type
_entity_poly.pdbx_seq_one_letter_code
_entity_poly.pdbx_strand_id
1 'polypeptide(L)'
;FDRMVKDEGFQTLFAAVPAFLLKDIPFAVAKFTVFDVVSNKLYDSFPNTRDDIKLSLYVTLLSGIVGGMFASVVSNPADSTISAMKKAKSDLGPVETAKQIWHDTGVKGFFTGLQLRLLFSSLIVSIQFLLYDSVKLLFRIGSDDLKLYLDVLGGALNASG
;
A
#
# COMPACT_ATOMS: atom_id res chain seq x y z
N PHE A 1 -20.67 9.06 17.00
CA PHE A 1 -20.68 7.70 17.53
C PHE A 1 -22.02 7.37 18.19
N ASP A 2 -22.47 8.12 19.20
CA ASP A 2 -23.75 7.86 19.90
C ASP A 2 -25.01 7.84 19.01
N ARG A 3 -25.08 8.66 17.97
CA ARG A 3 -26.23 8.67 17.02
C ARG A 3 -26.22 7.47 16.06
N MET A 4 -25.06 7.09 15.52
CA MET A 4 -24.94 5.92 14.62
C MET A 4 -25.23 4.61 15.34
N VAL A 5 -24.78 4.47 16.60
CA VAL A 5 -25.02 3.26 17.41
C VAL A 5 -26.49 3.15 17.83
N LYS A 6 -27.16 4.29 18.10
CA LYS A 6 -28.59 4.31 18.45
C LYS A 6 -29.53 4.07 17.27
N ASP A 7 -29.18 4.57 16.08
CA ASP A 7 -30.10 4.56 14.94
C ASP A 7 -29.92 3.35 14.01
N GLU A 8 -28.72 2.74 13.95
CA GLU A 8 -28.43 1.64 12.98
C GLU A 8 -27.94 0.32 13.63
N GLY A 9 -27.65 0.31 14.93
CA GLY A 9 -27.21 -0.87 15.68
C GLY A 9 -25.69 -1.15 15.61
N PHE A 10 -25.20 -2.06 16.47
CA PHE A 10 -23.77 -2.38 16.54
C PHE A 10 -23.25 -3.14 15.30
N GLN A 11 -24.14 -3.76 14.51
CA GLN A 11 -23.78 -4.54 13.32
C GLN A 11 -23.39 -3.68 12.12
N THR A 12 -23.91 -2.47 11.98
CA THR A 12 -23.56 -1.53 10.90
C THR A 12 -22.13 -1.02 10.99
N LEU A 13 -21.54 -0.99 12.20
CA LEU A 13 -20.12 -0.73 12.39
C LEU A 13 -19.23 -1.78 11.69
N PHE A 14 -19.68 -3.04 11.64
CA PHE A 14 -18.95 -4.13 11.00
C PHE A 14 -19.37 -4.38 9.55
N ALA A 15 -20.57 -3.93 9.13
CA ALA A 15 -21.06 -4.09 7.77
C ALA A 15 -20.18 -3.39 6.72
N ALA A 16 -19.46 -2.34 7.10
CA ALA A 16 -18.52 -1.63 6.22
C ALA A 16 -17.15 -2.32 6.10
N VAL A 17 -16.80 -3.23 7.01
CA VAL A 17 -15.47 -3.87 7.08
C VAL A 17 -15.17 -4.73 5.85
N PRO A 18 -16.09 -5.59 5.34
CA PRO A 18 -15.82 -6.39 4.14
C PRO A 18 -15.56 -5.53 2.90
N ALA A 19 -16.34 -4.47 2.70
CA ALA A 19 -16.18 -3.55 1.57
C ALA A 19 -14.87 -2.75 1.67
N PHE A 20 -14.45 -2.40 2.88
CA PHE A 20 -13.17 -1.74 3.15
C PHE A 20 -11.99 -2.68 2.82
N LEU A 21 -12.00 -3.91 3.36
CA LEU A 21 -10.97 -4.91 3.12
C LEU A 21 -10.83 -5.26 1.63
N LEU A 22 -11.96 -5.42 0.93
CA LEU A 22 -11.97 -5.74 -0.50
C LEU A 22 -11.33 -4.65 -1.36
N LYS A 23 -11.33 -3.39 -0.90
CA LYS A 23 -10.68 -2.26 -1.56
C LYS A 23 -9.20 -2.16 -1.21
N ASP A 24 -8.88 -2.34 0.07
CA ASP A 24 -7.53 -2.05 0.57
C ASP A 24 -6.54 -3.18 0.37
N ILE A 25 -7.00 -4.44 0.33
CA ILE A 25 -6.14 -5.59 0.04
C ILE A 25 -5.55 -5.48 -1.38
N PRO A 26 -6.33 -5.25 -2.46
CA PRO A 26 -5.77 -5.05 -3.79
C PRO A 26 -4.81 -3.86 -3.88
N PHE A 27 -5.12 -2.75 -3.20
CA PHE A 27 -4.24 -1.58 -3.15
C PHE A 27 -2.90 -1.92 -2.49
N ALA A 28 -2.92 -2.62 -1.36
CA ALA A 28 -1.71 -3.03 -0.66
C ALA A 28 -0.87 -4.00 -1.51
N VAL A 29 -1.50 -5.02 -2.10
CA VAL A 29 -0.83 -6.01 -2.96
C VAL A 29 -0.15 -5.33 -4.14
N ALA A 30 -0.85 -4.43 -4.84
CA ALA A 30 -0.27 -3.71 -5.97
C ALA A 30 0.93 -2.84 -5.53
N LYS A 31 0.80 -2.11 -4.41
CA LYS A 31 1.87 -1.28 -3.85
C LYS A 31 3.12 -2.11 -3.54
N PHE A 32 2.97 -3.20 -2.79
CA PHE A 32 4.10 -4.03 -2.36
C PHE A 32 4.75 -4.76 -3.55
N THR A 33 3.94 -5.33 -4.44
CA THR A 33 4.47 -6.05 -5.62
C THR A 33 5.31 -5.13 -6.51
N VAL A 34 4.83 -3.91 -6.78
CA VAL A 34 5.58 -2.96 -7.62
C VAL A 34 6.81 -2.44 -6.90
N PHE A 35 6.70 -2.14 -5.61
CA PHE A 35 7.84 -1.73 -4.80
C PHE A 35 8.95 -2.79 -4.85
N ASP A 36 8.61 -4.07 -4.67
CA ASP A 36 9.59 -5.17 -4.70
C ASP A 36 10.21 -5.33 -6.09
N VAL A 37 9.39 -5.33 -7.15
CA VAL A 37 9.89 -5.46 -8.53
C VAL A 37 10.83 -4.31 -8.91
N VAL A 38 10.46 -3.08 -8.56
CA VAL A 38 11.27 -1.89 -8.89
C VAL A 38 12.54 -1.85 -8.05
N SER A 39 12.45 -2.12 -6.75
CA SER A 39 13.61 -2.16 -5.85
C SER A 39 14.60 -3.24 -6.29
N ASN A 40 14.11 -4.46 -6.57
CA ASN A 40 14.97 -5.56 -7.04
C ASN A 40 15.65 -5.22 -8.37
N LYS A 41 14.92 -4.68 -9.34
CA LYS A 41 15.53 -4.25 -10.62
C LYS A 41 16.60 -3.16 -10.45
N LEU A 42 16.38 -2.22 -9.53
CA LEU A 42 17.35 -1.16 -9.25
C LEU A 42 18.60 -1.72 -8.55
N TYR A 43 18.43 -2.64 -7.60
CA TYR A 43 19.55 -3.31 -6.94
C TYR A 43 20.32 -4.27 -7.85
N ASP A 44 19.66 -4.94 -8.79
CA ASP A 44 20.32 -5.79 -9.79
C ASP A 44 21.13 -4.97 -10.80
N SER A 45 20.65 -3.76 -11.13
CA SER A 45 21.34 -2.84 -12.04
C SER A 45 22.51 -2.11 -11.37
N PHE A 46 22.42 -1.88 -10.06
CA PHE A 46 23.44 -1.21 -9.27
C PHE A 46 23.72 -2.00 -7.97
N PRO A 47 24.57 -3.03 -8.01
CA PRO A 47 24.84 -3.88 -6.83
C PRO A 47 25.53 -3.14 -5.68
N ASN A 48 26.36 -2.13 -5.99
CA ASN A 48 27.07 -1.30 -4.99
C ASN A 48 26.13 -0.40 -4.15
N THR A 49 24.86 -0.31 -4.54
CA THR A 49 23.84 0.55 -3.92
C THR A 49 23.26 -0.09 -2.64
N ARG A 50 23.53 -1.38 -2.41
CA ARG A 50 23.17 -2.08 -1.15
C ARG A 50 24.13 -1.77 0.00
N ASP A 51 25.38 -1.48 -0.30
CA ASP A 51 26.42 -1.27 0.72
C ASP A 51 26.47 0.18 1.22
N ASP A 52 25.96 1.13 0.45
CA ASP A 52 25.84 2.53 0.85
C ASP A 52 24.40 2.86 1.28
N ILE A 53 24.28 3.22 2.56
CA ILE A 53 23.03 3.61 3.22
C ILE A 53 22.29 4.70 2.46
N LYS A 54 22.99 5.72 1.94
CA LYS A 54 22.35 6.84 1.23
C LYS A 54 21.74 6.35 -0.07
N LEU A 55 22.50 5.54 -0.79
CA LEU A 55 22.10 4.96 -2.06
C LEU A 55 20.91 4.00 -1.90
N SER A 56 20.89 3.19 -0.85
CA SER A 56 19.75 2.33 -0.50
C SER A 56 18.48 3.15 -0.23
N LEU A 57 18.57 4.25 0.53
CA LEU A 57 17.43 5.15 0.77
C LEU A 57 16.91 5.80 -0.53
N TYR A 58 17.80 6.15 -1.46
CA TYR A 58 17.38 6.67 -2.77
C TYR A 58 16.65 5.61 -3.61
N VAL A 59 17.10 4.35 -3.59
CA VAL A 59 16.41 3.24 -4.27
C VAL A 59 15.01 3.06 -3.68
N THR A 60 14.89 3.03 -2.35
CA THR A 60 13.60 2.94 -1.65
C THR A 60 12.68 4.11 -1.98
N LEU A 61 13.21 5.33 -2.07
CA LEU A 61 12.42 6.49 -2.44
C LEU A 61 11.89 6.37 -3.87
N LEU A 62 12.75 6.03 -4.83
CA LEU A 62 12.36 5.88 -6.23
C LEU A 62 11.37 4.73 -6.44
N SER A 63 11.59 3.58 -5.79
CA SER A 63 10.66 2.47 -5.84
C SER A 63 9.34 2.79 -5.15
N GLY A 64 9.36 3.58 -4.08
CA GLY A 64 8.17 4.13 -3.42
C GLY A 64 7.36 5.06 -4.34
N ILE A 65 8.02 5.92 -5.11
CA ILE A 65 7.38 6.82 -6.08
C ILE A 65 6.69 6.00 -7.18
N VAL A 66 7.44 5.11 -7.83
CA VAL A 66 6.92 4.28 -8.93
C VAL A 66 5.81 3.34 -8.43
N GLY A 67 6.00 2.75 -7.25
CA GLY A 67 5.01 1.91 -6.58
C GLY A 67 3.73 2.68 -6.26
N GLY A 68 3.84 3.89 -5.71
CA GLY A 68 2.69 4.75 -5.44
C GLY A 68 1.95 5.18 -6.69
N MET A 69 2.66 5.53 -7.77
CA MET A 69 2.04 5.87 -9.05
C MET A 69 1.26 4.67 -9.63
N PHE A 70 1.87 3.49 -9.68
CA PHE A 70 1.23 2.30 -10.23
C PHE A 70 0.03 1.85 -9.38
N ALA A 71 0.17 1.88 -8.05
CA ALA A 71 -0.92 1.58 -7.13
C ALA A 71 -2.12 2.53 -7.35
N SER A 72 -1.89 3.84 -7.54
CA SER A 72 -2.98 4.77 -7.87
C SER A 72 -3.63 4.48 -9.21
N VAL A 73 -2.86 4.10 -10.24
CA VAL A 73 -3.44 3.76 -11.56
C VAL A 73 -4.34 2.53 -11.45
N VAL A 74 -3.88 1.48 -10.78
CA VAL A 74 -4.62 0.22 -10.63
C VAL A 74 -5.86 0.41 -9.76
N SER A 75 -5.78 1.21 -8.69
CA SER A 75 -6.89 1.39 -7.76
C SER A 75 -7.86 2.50 -8.17
N ASN A 76 -7.51 3.39 -9.10
CA ASN A 76 -8.39 4.49 -9.48
C ASN A 76 -9.74 4.06 -10.07
N PRO A 77 -9.82 3.08 -10.98
CA PRO A 77 -11.10 2.62 -11.51
C PRO A 77 -12.02 2.05 -10.43
N ALA A 78 -11.46 1.30 -9.48
CA ALA A 78 -12.19 0.74 -8.35
C ALA A 78 -12.65 1.83 -7.37
N ASP A 79 -11.76 2.76 -7.01
CA ASP A 79 -12.07 3.89 -6.12
C ASP A 79 -13.14 4.81 -6.70
N SER A 80 -13.04 5.15 -7.99
CA SER A 80 -14.02 6.01 -8.68
C SER A 80 -15.41 5.35 -8.73
N THR A 81 -15.46 4.03 -8.96
CA THR A 81 -16.71 3.26 -8.97
C THR A 81 -17.35 3.22 -7.58
N ILE A 82 -16.59 2.86 -6.54
CA ILE A 82 -17.08 2.81 -5.16
C ILE A 82 -17.51 4.21 -4.69
N SER A 83 -16.76 5.26 -5.05
CA SER A 83 -17.10 6.64 -4.71
C SER A 83 -18.40 7.10 -5.37
N ALA A 84 -18.62 6.74 -6.64
CA ALA A 84 -19.87 7.04 -7.34
C ALA A 84 -21.07 6.31 -6.72
N MET A 85 -20.93 5.02 -6.38
CA MET A 85 -21.97 4.24 -5.68
C MET A 85 -22.38 4.93 -4.37
N LYS A 86 -21.39 5.29 -3.54
CA LYS A 86 -21.61 5.98 -2.26
C LYS A 86 -22.30 7.33 -2.43
N LYS A 87 -21.93 8.10 -3.47
CA LYS A 87 -22.49 9.43 -3.72
C LYS A 87 -23.92 9.37 -4.27
N ALA A 88 -24.21 8.38 -5.12
CA ALA A 88 -25.52 8.21 -5.72
C ALA A 88 -26.54 7.53 -4.79
N LYS A 89 -26.14 7.00 -3.62
CA LYS A 89 -26.97 6.14 -2.75
C LYS A 89 -27.74 5.09 -3.57
N SER A 90 -27.09 4.58 -4.61
CA SER A 90 -27.73 3.71 -5.58
C SER A 90 -27.59 2.27 -5.12
N ASP A 91 -28.68 1.50 -5.16
CA ASP A 91 -28.70 0.05 -4.91
C ASP A 91 -28.03 -0.76 -6.05
N LEU A 92 -27.41 -0.08 -7.00
CA LEU A 92 -26.71 -0.69 -8.12
C LEU A 92 -25.40 -1.32 -7.64
N GLY A 93 -25.11 -2.53 -8.12
CA GLY A 93 -23.86 -3.22 -7.82
C GLY A 93 -22.62 -2.52 -8.41
N PRO A 94 -21.41 -2.85 -7.94
CA PRO A 94 -20.17 -2.23 -8.41
C PRO A 94 -19.97 -2.31 -9.92
N VAL A 95 -20.41 -3.41 -10.54
CA VAL A 95 -20.26 -3.65 -11.99
C VAL A 95 -21.24 -2.80 -12.79
N GLU A 96 -22.49 -2.69 -12.36
CA GLU A 96 -23.50 -1.82 -12.97
C GLU A 96 -23.12 -0.35 -12.86
N THR A 97 -22.64 0.11 -11.71
CA THR A 97 -22.17 1.50 -11.56
C THR A 97 -20.94 1.78 -12.42
N ALA A 98 -19.99 0.83 -12.54
CA ALA A 98 -18.86 0.97 -13.44
C ALA A 98 -19.32 1.06 -14.91
N LYS A 99 -20.27 0.22 -15.34
CA LYS A 99 -20.86 0.31 -16.69
C LYS A 99 -21.55 1.65 -16.94
N GLN A 100 -22.25 2.18 -15.94
CA GLN A 100 -22.92 3.46 -16.05
C GLN A 100 -21.92 4.62 -16.19
N ILE A 101 -20.86 4.66 -15.37
CA ILE A 101 -19.80 5.68 -15.50
C ILE A 101 -19.13 5.59 -16.87
N TRP A 102 -18.89 4.37 -17.36
CA TRP A 102 -18.33 4.14 -18.69
C TRP A 102 -19.24 4.63 -19.81
N HIS A 103 -20.55 4.43 -19.68
CA HIS A 103 -21.53 4.89 -20.67
C HIS A 103 -21.69 6.42 -20.64
N ASP A 104 -21.72 7.03 -19.45
CA ASP A 104 -22.02 8.46 -19.29
C ASP A 104 -20.81 9.37 -19.53
N THR A 105 -19.63 8.97 -19.07
CA THR A 105 -18.41 9.82 -19.11
C THR A 105 -17.22 9.14 -19.81
N GLY A 106 -17.35 7.86 -20.17
CA GLY A 106 -16.27 7.08 -20.77
C GLY A 106 -15.09 6.87 -19.82
N VAL A 107 -13.97 6.43 -20.39
CA VAL A 107 -12.72 6.15 -19.65
C VAL A 107 -12.18 7.38 -18.92
N LYS A 108 -12.40 8.58 -19.48
CA LYS A 108 -11.99 9.85 -18.87
C LYS A 108 -12.70 10.13 -17.53
N GLY A 109 -13.93 9.63 -17.36
CA GLY A 109 -14.67 9.75 -16.09
C GLY A 109 -13.93 9.10 -14.92
N PHE A 110 -13.32 7.93 -15.14
CA PHE A 110 -12.57 7.20 -14.12
C PHE A 110 -11.24 7.84 -13.74
N PHE A 111 -10.64 8.60 -14.66
CA PHE A 111 -9.33 9.23 -14.49
C PHE A 111 -9.38 10.73 -14.21
N THR A 112 -10.58 11.29 -14.00
CA THR A 112 -10.73 12.71 -13.63
C THR A 112 -10.10 12.93 -12.24
N GLY A 113 -9.02 13.70 -12.18
CA GLY A 113 -8.26 13.94 -10.94
C GLY A 113 -7.16 12.89 -10.63
N LEU A 114 -6.88 11.95 -11.55
CA LEU A 114 -5.79 10.97 -11.40
C LEU A 114 -4.44 11.63 -11.12
N GLN A 115 -4.12 12.73 -11.81
CA GLN A 115 -2.82 13.43 -11.65
C GLN A 115 -2.53 13.85 -10.20
N LEU A 116 -3.55 14.38 -9.51
CA LEU A 116 -3.39 14.81 -8.12
C LEU A 116 -3.26 13.59 -7.21
N ARG A 117 -4.03 12.54 -7.49
CA ARG A 117 -3.98 11.29 -6.72
C ARG A 117 -2.64 10.57 -6.89
N LEU A 118 -2.07 10.57 -8.10
CA LEU A 118 -0.73 10.05 -8.38
C LEU A 118 0.33 10.74 -7.52
N LEU A 119 0.31 12.08 -7.50
CA LEU A 119 1.27 12.85 -6.70
C LEU A 119 1.12 12.56 -5.20
N PHE A 120 -0.12 12.61 -4.68
CA PHE A 120 -0.37 12.36 -3.26
C PHE A 120 -0.01 10.94 -2.84
N SER A 121 -0.46 9.91 -3.57
CA SER A 121 -0.17 8.52 -3.25
C SER A 121 1.31 8.21 -3.40
N SER A 122 1.97 8.73 -4.44
CA SER A 122 3.43 8.63 -4.59
C SER A 122 4.17 9.20 -3.40
N LEU A 123 3.83 10.42 -2.96
CA LEU A 123 4.43 11.06 -1.79
C LEU A 123 4.22 10.24 -0.51
N ILE A 124 2.98 9.83 -0.24
CA ILE A 124 2.64 9.06 0.97
C ILE A 124 3.42 7.75 1.00
N VAL A 125 3.43 6.99 -0.11
CA VAL A 125 4.10 5.68 -0.18
C VAL A 125 5.61 5.85 -0.04
N SER A 126 6.19 6.85 -0.69
CA SER A 126 7.62 7.14 -0.60
C SER A 126 8.05 7.50 0.81
N ILE A 127 7.29 8.37 1.49
CA ILE A 127 7.55 8.73 2.88
C ILE A 127 7.37 7.51 3.79
N GLN A 128 6.35 6.67 3.55
CA GLN A 128 6.10 5.46 4.34
C GLN A 128 7.29 4.50 4.29
N PHE A 129 7.82 4.22 3.10
CA PHE A 129 8.97 3.34 2.94
C PHE A 129 10.28 3.98 3.41
N LEU A 130 10.47 5.29 3.18
CA LEU A 130 11.62 6.02 3.69
C LEU A 130 11.66 6.02 5.22
N LEU A 131 10.51 6.26 5.88
CA LEU A 131 10.40 6.17 7.34
C LEU A 131 10.66 4.76 7.83
N TYR A 132 10.14 3.74 7.16
CA TYR A 132 10.38 2.34 7.50
C TYR A 132 11.87 2.00 7.46
N ASP A 133 12.57 2.39 6.38
CA ASP A 133 14.00 2.15 6.26
C ASP A 133 14.83 3.01 7.21
N SER A 134 14.41 4.25 7.45
CA SER A 134 15.07 5.14 8.43
C SER A 134 14.96 4.59 9.84
N VAL A 135 13.79 4.05 10.22
CA VAL A 135 13.56 3.40 11.52
C VAL A 135 14.40 2.12 11.61
N LYS A 136 14.41 1.27 10.59
CA LYS A 136 15.27 0.08 10.54
C LYS A 136 16.76 0.43 10.73
N LEU A 137 17.21 1.49 10.06
CA LEU A 137 18.58 1.99 10.16
C LEU A 137 18.90 2.53 11.56
N LEU A 138 17.99 3.34 12.11
CA LEU A 138 18.13 4.00 13.42
C LEU A 138 18.17 2.97 14.56
N PHE A 139 17.32 1.95 14.51
CA PHE A 139 17.31 0.87 15.49
C PHE A 139 18.42 -0.16 15.26
N ARG A 140 19.25 0.00 14.22
CA ARG A 140 20.29 -0.97 13.83
C ARG A 140 19.74 -2.40 13.86
N ILE A 141 18.51 -2.60 13.38
CA ILE A 141 18.02 -3.95 13.02
C ILE A 141 18.72 -4.34 11.71
N GLY A 142 20.04 -4.31 11.74
CA GLY A 142 20.91 -5.05 10.86
C GLY A 142 21.06 -6.44 11.45
N SER A 143 21.49 -7.37 10.61
CA SER A 143 21.64 -8.80 10.87
C SER A 143 22.39 -9.19 12.16
N ASP A 144 22.95 -8.24 12.91
CA ASP A 144 23.68 -8.43 14.16
C ASP A 144 22.76 -8.84 15.32
N ASP A 145 21.55 -8.28 15.42
CA ASP A 145 20.63 -8.62 16.52
C ASP A 145 19.96 -9.98 16.27
N LEU A 146 19.63 -10.29 15.00
CA LEU A 146 19.11 -11.60 14.63
C LEU A 146 20.19 -12.69 14.75
N LYS A 147 21.45 -12.38 14.42
CA LYS A 147 22.60 -13.25 14.73
C LYS A 147 22.79 -13.40 16.23
N LEU A 148 22.63 -12.35 17.03
CA LEU A 148 22.71 -12.42 18.49
C LEU A 148 21.63 -13.34 19.07
N TYR A 149 20.38 -13.22 18.61
CA TYR A 149 19.30 -14.13 19.01
C TYR A 149 19.54 -15.58 18.53
N LEU A 150 20.02 -15.76 17.29
CA LEU A 150 20.36 -17.08 16.75
C LEU A 150 21.59 -17.71 17.42
N ASP A 151 22.59 -16.93 17.80
CA ASP A 151 23.80 -17.38 18.52
C ASP A 151 23.48 -17.69 19.97
N VAL A 152 22.62 -16.90 20.63
CA VAL A 152 22.12 -17.19 21.99
C VAL A 152 21.27 -18.46 21.98
N LEU A 153 20.38 -18.63 21.01
CA LEU A 153 19.56 -19.84 20.87
C LEU A 153 20.41 -21.06 20.45
N GLY A 154 21.36 -20.88 19.54
CA GLY A 154 22.30 -21.91 19.10
C GLY A 154 23.22 -22.35 20.23
N GLY A 155 23.72 -21.41 21.05
CA GLY A 155 24.47 -21.69 22.26
C GLY A 155 23.64 -22.41 23.33
N ALA A 156 22.37 -22.04 23.50
CA ALA A 156 21.46 -22.73 24.43
C ALA A 156 21.10 -24.16 23.98
N LEU A 157 20.96 -24.40 22.67
CA LEU A 157 20.72 -25.72 22.09
C LEU A 157 21.96 -26.63 22.11
N ASN A 158 23.16 -26.06 22.01
CA ASN A 158 24.42 -26.82 22.05
C ASN A 158 24.93 -27.05 23.49
N ALA A 159 24.45 -26.28 24.47
CA ALA A 159 24.74 -26.47 25.90
C ALA A 159 23.76 -27.45 26.59
N SER A 160 22.75 -27.94 25.87
CA SER A 160 21.72 -28.87 26.38
C SER A 160 21.78 -30.27 25.76
N GLY A 161 22.81 -30.58 24.97
CA GLY A 161 23.18 -31.94 24.51
C GLY A 161 24.53 -32.35 25.07
#